data_AF-A0A8K0EDT3-F1
#
_entry.id   AF-A0A8K0EDT3-F1
#
_cell.length_a   1.000
_cell.length_b   1.000
_cell.length_c   1.000
_cell.angle_alpha   90.00
_cell.angle_beta   90.00
_cell.angle_gamma   90.00
#
_symmetry.space_group_name_H-M   'P 1'
#
loop_
_entity.id
_entity.type
_entity.pdbx_description
1 polymer ?
#
loop_
_entity_poly.entity_id
_entity_poly.type
_entity_poly.pdbx_seq_one_letter_code
_entity_poly.pdbx_strand_id
1 'polypeptide(L)'
;MEELQKYKAVFDQFDTSGDKKIGKDELKAAMAQMGHHPSDEVIDMAFEELDKDQSGFLNFPEFMEFCQMQPPPDSGAGFRQAFQELDTDGSGYIGVDELREIFKRTGAKISEPMLQKVAAKLGGEDGRISFEEFVSMMQPQ
;
A
#
# COMPACT_ATOMS: atom_id res chain seq x y z
N MET A 1 -6.75 10.90 18.81
CA MET A 1 -5.49 10.58 19.54
C MET A 1 -4.95 9.18 19.23
N GLU A 2 -5.63 8.36 18.42
CA GLU A 2 -5.16 7.01 18.06
C GLU A 2 -4.06 6.97 16.98
N GLU A 3 -4.05 7.92 16.05
CA GLU A 3 -3.07 7.94 14.96
C GLU A 3 -1.62 8.12 15.45
N LEU A 4 -1.37 9.00 16.42
CA LEU A 4 -0.04 9.16 17.00
C LEU A 4 0.46 7.87 17.68
N GLN A 5 -0.43 7.09 18.28
CA GLN A 5 -0.06 5.83 18.91
C GLN A 5 0.24 4.76 17.87
N LYS A 6 -0.51 4.71 16.76
CA LYS A 6 -0.21 3.83 15.63
C LYS A 6 1.14 4.17 15.02
N TYR A 7 1.41 5.44 14.69
CA TYR A 7 2.70 5.85 14.14
C TYR A 7 3.85 5.60 15.11
N LYS A 8 3.62 5.80 16.42
CA LYS A 8 4.61 5.47 17.44
C LYS A 8 4.88 3.97 17.52
N ALA A 9 3.87 3.11 17.39
CA ALA A 9 4.05 1.67 17.39
C ALA A 9 4.80 1.17 16.13
N VAL A 10 4.52 1.75 14.96
CA VAL A 10 5.26 1.46 13.73
C VAL A 10 6.70 1.96 13.86
N PHE A 11 6.91 3.18 14.36
CA PHE A 11 8.24 3.72 14.59
C PHE A 11 9.08 2.85 15.52
N ASP A 12 8.50 2.39 16.64
CA ASP A 12 9.15 1.48 17.60
C ASP A 12 9.44 0.09 17.00
N GLN A 13 8.63 -0.33 16.02
CA GLN A 13 8.85 -1.59 15.30
C GLN A 13 10.02 -1.49 14.31
N PHE A 14 10.33 -0.29 13.82
CA PHE A 14 11.44 -0.05 12.90
C PHE A 14 12.72 0.28 13.67
N ASP A 15 12.61 1.11 14.72
CA ASP A 15 13.70 1.48 15.63
C ASP A 15 14.06 0.32 16.57
N THR A 16 14.92 -0.56 16.08
CA THR A 16 15.34 -1.75 16.84
C THR A 16 16.44 -1.40 17.84
N SER A 17 17.16 -0.29 17.61
CA SER A 17 18.22 0.20 18.48
C SER A 17 17.70 0.94 19.71
N GLY A 18 16.46 1.44 19.68
CA GLY A 18 15.83 2.21 20.74
C GLY A 18 16.37 3.64 20.87
N ASP A 19 17.07 4.14 19.86
CA ASP A 19 17.75 5.44 19.88
C ASP A 19 16.81 6.60 19.49
N LYS A 20 15.52 6.29 19.21
CA LYS A 20 14.46 7.18 18.74
C LYS A 20 14.69 7.74 17.34
N LYS A 21 15.42 7.01 16.51
CA LYS A 21 15.81 7.37 15.14
C LYS A 21 15.91 6.09 14.33
N ILE A 22 15.47 6.11 13.08
CA ILE A 22 15.55 4.97 12.18
C ILE A 22 16.73 5.18 11.24
N GLY A 23 17.74 4.32 11.33
CA GLY A 23 18.86 4.26 10.39
C GLY A 23 18.52 3.51 9.09
N LYS A 24 19.41 3.60 8.10
CA LYS A 24 19.27 2.89 6.81
C LYS A 24 19.13 1.38 6.99
N ASP A 25 19.94 0.78 7.86
CA ASP A 25 19.88 -0.65 8.18
C ASP A 25 18.57 -1.05 8.85
N GLU A 26 18.06 -0.22 9.76
CA GLU A 26 16.80 -0.44 10.47
C GLU A 26 15.61 -0.33 9.51
N LEU A 27 15.60 0.67 8.62
CA LEU A 27 14.57 0.80 7.58
C LEU A 27 14.59 -0.41 6.64
N LYS A 28 15.78 -0.86 6.23
CA LYS A 28 15.95 -2.04 5.36
C LYS A 28 15.46 -3.31 6.05
N ALA A 29 15.79 -3.50 7.32
CA ALA A 29 15.33 -4.63 8.11
C ALA A 29 13.81 -4.62 8.31
N ALA A 30 13.23 -3.46 8.60
CA ALA A 30 11.79 -3.29 8.76
C ALA A 30 11.03 -3.54 7.45
N MET A 31 11.53 -3.04 6.31
CA MET A 31 10.95 -3.34 5.00
C MET A 31 11.03 -4.83 4.67
N ALA A 32 12.16 -5.48 5.00
CA ALA A 32 12.32 -6.93 4.85
C ALA A 32 11.32 -7.71 5.73
N GLN A 33 11.04 -7.22 6.95
CA GLN A 33 10.04 -7.80 7.84
C GLN A 33 8.61 -7.67 7.30
N MET A 34 8.32 -6.61 6.53
CA MET A 34 7.07 -6.43 5.79
C MET A 34 7.02 -7.20 4.46
N GLY A 35 8.06 -7.97 4.12
CA GLY A 35 8.13 -8.79 2.91
C GLY A 35 8.68 -8.06 1.67
N HIS A 36 9.18 -6.84 1.83
CA HIS A 36 9.81 -6.06 0.77
C HIS A 36 11.34 -6.10 0.90
N HIS A 37 12.06 -6.35 -0.18
CA HIS A 37 13.53 -6.37 -0.19
C HIS A 37 14.10 -5.19 -1.00
N PRO A 38 14.05 -3.96 -0.46
CA PRO A 38 14.63 -2.80 -1.13
C PRO A 38 16.15 -2.96 -1.25
N SER A 39 16.68 -2.54 -2.40
CA SER A 39 18.14 -2.43 -2.59
C SER A 39 18.68 -1.21 -1.86
N ASP A 40 19.99 -1.22 -1.57
CA ASP A 40 20.65 -0.11 -0.87
C ASP A 40 20.44 1.24 -1.57
N GLU A 41 20.43 1.26 -2.91
CA GLU A 41 20.10 2.47 -3.70
C GLU A 41 18.69 3.00 -3.43
N VAL A 42 17.70 2.11 -3.25
CA VAL A 42 16.31 2.51 -2.95
C VAL A 42 16.21 3.10 -1.55
N ILE A 43 16.96 2.54 -0.59
CA ILE A 43 17.05 3.08 0.76
C ILE A 43 17.74 4.44 0.75
N ASP A 44 18.83 4.61 -0.02
CA ASP A 44 19.51 5.90 -0.15
C ASP A 44 18.59 6.98 -0.73
N MET A 45 17.89 6.67 -1.84
CA MET A 45 16.92 7.59 -2.43
C MET A 45 15.80 7.96 -1.45
N ALA A 46 15.24 6.98 -0.72
CA ALA A 46 14.22 7.24 0.28
C ALA A 46 14.75 8.15 1.39
N PHE A 47 15.99 7.94 1.85
CA PHE A 47 16.61 8.83 2.83
C PHE A 47 16.85 10.23 2.27
N GLU A 48 17.33 10.38 1.03
CA GLU A 48 17.52 11.71 0.43
C GLU A 48 16.21 12.52 0.35
N GLU A 49 15.08 11.85 0.16
CA GLU A 49 13.77 12.50 0.12
C GLU A 49 13.23 12.86 1.52
N LEU A 50 13.50 12.01 2.51
CA LEU A 50 12.87 12.05 3.84
C LEU A 50 13.72 12.67 4.95
N ASP A 51 15.05 12.50 4.89
CA ASP A 51 16.04 13.05 5.83
C ASP A 51 16.34 14.50 5.45
N LYS A 52 15.45 15.41 5.84
CA LYS A 52 15.56 16.84 5.52
C LYS A 52 16.72 17.50 6.24
N ASP A 53 17.06 16.99 7.41
CA ASP A 53 18.18 17.48 8.21
C ASP A 53 19.53 16.88 7.76
N GLN A 54 19.51 15.90 6.84
CA GLN A 54 20.70 15.16 6.37
C GLN A 54 21.51 14.55 7.53
N SER A 55 20.80 14.14 8.57
CA SER A 55 21.34 13.53 9.78
C SER A 55 21.89 12.12 9.51
N GLY A 56 21.43 11.47 8.44
CA GLY A 56 21.63 10.05 8.14
C GLY A 56 20.64 9.14 8.88
N PHE A 57 19.67 9.72 9.59
CA PHE A 57 18.67 9.03 10.42
C PHE A 57 17.31 9.71 10.29
N LEU A 58 16.24 8.93 10.17
CA LEU A 58 14.88 9.45 10.19
C LEU A 58 14.39 9.62 11.62
N ASN A 59 14.12 10.86 12.01
CA ASN A 59 13.58 11.16 13.31
C ASN A 59 12.06 10.94 13.32
N PHE A 60 11.45 10.81 14.51
CA PHE A 60 10.00 10.65 14.64
C PHE A 60 9.15 11.65 13.82
N PRO A 61 9.43 12.97 13.75
CA PRO A 61 8.68 13.88 12.90
C PRO A 61 8.86 13.63 11.40
N GLU A 62 10.07 13.31 10.94
CA GLU A 62 10.35 13.00 9.52
C GLU A 62 9.70 11.68 9.10
N PHE A 63 9.75 10.68 9.97
CA PHE A 63 9.02 9.43 9.80
C PHE A 63 7.51 9.64 9.78
N MET A 64 7.00 10.58 10.58
CA MET A 64 5.56 10.89 10.59
C MET A 64 5.14 11.57 9.29
N GLU A 65 5.94 12.48 8.74
CA GLU A 65 5.69 13.03 7.39
C GLU A 65 5.74 11.93 6.33
N PHE A 66 6.71 11.01 6.42
CA PHE A 66 6.77 9.84 5.55
C PHE A 66 5.52 8.96 5.65
N CYS A 67 5.08 8.62 6.86
CA CYS A 67 3.88 7.85 7.13
C CYS A 67 2.58 8.61 6.89
N GLN A 68 2.62 9.93 6.68
CA GLN A 68 1.49 10.72 6.18
C GLN A 68 1.49 10.79 4.65
N MET A 69 2.68 10.72 4.02
CA MET A 69 2.83 10.60 2.57
C MET A 69 2.52 9.18 2.07
N GLN A 70 2.91 8.16 2.82
CA GLN A 70 2.48 6.78 2.63
C GLN A 70 1.14 6.61 3.32
N PRO A 71 0.14 6.05 2.66
CA PRO A 71 -1.14 6.02 3.31
C PRO A 71 -1.15 4.88 4.35
N PRO A 72 -1.95 5.00 5.44
CA PRO A 72 -1.84 4.08 6.56
C PRO A 72 -2.13 2.63 6.14
N PRO A 73 -1.41 1.63 6.69
CA PRO A 73 -1.60 0.22 6.35
C PRO A 73 -3.02 -0.29 6.67
N ASP A 74 -3.75 0.44 7.52
CA ASP A 74 -5.08 0.09 8.02
C ASP A 74 -6.19 0.99 7.43
N SER A 75 -5.86 1.95 6.56
CA SER A 75 -6.82 2.95 6.05
C SER A 75 -7.46 2.57 4.70
N GLY A 76 -7.27 1.34 4.23
CA GLY A 76 -7.78 0.91 2.93
C GLY A 76 -7.15 1.65 1.74
N ALA A 77 -6.03 2.32 1.95
CA ALA A 77 -5.35 3.05 0.91
C ALA A 77 -4.41 2.18 0.06
N GLY A 78 -3.93 1.05 0.61
CA GLY A 78 -3.41 -0.05 -0.22
C GLY A 78 -4.49 -0.55 -1.18
N PHE A 79 -5.76 -0.60 -0.74
CA PHE A 79 -6.86 -0.89 -1.65
C PHE A 79 -7.10 0.24 -2.63
N ARG A 80 -6.90 1.51 -2.27
CA ARG A 80 -7.11 2.64 -3.19
C ARG A 80 -6.03 2.72 -4.25
N GLN A 81 -4.79 2.44 -3.88
CA GLN A 81 -3.68 2.33 -4.81
C GLN A 81 -3.85 1.09 -5.70
N ALA A 82 -4.17 -0.07 -5.14
CA ALA A 82 -4.55 -1.24 -5.94
C ALA A 82 -5.74 -0.92 -6.85
N PHE A 83 -6.77 -0.23 -6.35
CA PHE A 83 -7.94 0.17 -7.13
C PHE A 83 -7.58 1.13 -8.26
N GLN A 84 -6.67 2.07 -8.06
CA GLN A 84 -6.15 2.93 -9.13
C GLN A 84 -5.25 2.18 -10.12
N GLU A 85 -4.48 1.19 -9.66
CA GLU A 85 -3.74 0.30 -10.56
C GLU A 85 -4.69 -0.59 -11.37
N LEU A 86 -5.90 -0.83 -10.86
CA LEU A 86 -6.93 -1.61 -11.55
C LEU A 86 -7.82 -0.76 -12.47
N ASP A 87 -8.24 0.43 -12.03
CA ASP A 87 -9.04 1.42 -12.76
C ASP A 87 -8.14 2.21 -13.73
N THR A 88 -7.86 1.59 -14.88
CA THR A 88 -6.90 2.11 -15.86
C THR A 88 -7.49 3.29 -16.65
N ASP A 89 -8.81 3.36 -16.75
CA ASP A 89 -9.54 4.48 -17.39
C ASP A 89 -9.75 5.67 -16.44
N GLY A 90 -9.45 5.51 -15.14
CA GLY A 90 -9.66 6.55 -14.12
C GLY A 90 -11.14 6.88 -13.91
N SER A 91 -12.02 5.92 -14.22
CA SER A 91 -13.47 6.07 -14.17
C SER A 91 -14.02 6.08 -12.74
N GLY A 92 -13.22 5.63 -11.77
CA GLY A 92 -13.60 5.39 -10.38
C GLY A 92 -14.29 4.03 -10.16
N TYR A 93 -14.35 3.18 -11.18
CA TYR A 93 -14.99 1.86 -11.16
C TYR A 93 -14.17 0.84 -11.93
N ILE A 94 -14.05 -0.39 -11.42
CA ILE A 94 -13.38 -1.47 -12.15
C ILE A 94 -14.41 -2.23 -12.99
N GLY A 95 -14.30 -2.10 -14.30
CA GLY A 95 -15.09 -2.87 -15.27
C GLY A 95 -14.56 -4.29 -15.52
N VAL A 96 -15.35 -5.11 -16.22
CA VAL A 96 -14.97 -6.48 -16.62
C VAL A 96 -13.70 -6.50 -17.47
N ASP A 97 -13.53 -5.51 -18.35
CA ASP A 97 -12.39 -5.38 -19.25
C ASP A 97 -11.09 -5.05 -18.50
N GLU A 98 -11.16 -4.18 -17.49
CA GLU A 98 -10.02 -3.83 -16.64
C GLU A 98 -9.60 -5.01 -15.76
N LEU A 99 -10.58 -5.68 -15.15
CA LEU A 99 -10.36 -6.94 -14.44
C LEU A 99 -9.68 -8.00 -15.34
N ARG A 100 -10.11 -8.13 -16.60
CA ARG A 100 -9.52 -9.05 -17.57
C ARG A 100 -8.06 -8.71 -17.91
N GLU A 101 -7.75 -7.43 -18.11
CA GLU A 101 -6.38 -6.95 -18.38
C GLU A 101 -5.44 -7.30 -17.23
N ILE A 102 -5.92 -7.19 -16.00
CA ILE A 102 -5.12 -7.41 -14.80
C ILE A 102 -4.87 -8.88 -14.57
N PHE A 103 -5.89 -9.72 -14.64
CA PHE A 103 -5.70 -11.17 -14.50
C PHE A 103 -4.72 -11.70 -15.56
N LYS A 104 -4.71 -11.12 -16.78
CA LYS A 104 -3.68 -11.40 -17.79
C LYS A 104 -2.29 -10.93 -17.35
N ARG A 105 -2.16 -9.73 -16.77
CA ARG A 105 -0.87 -9.19 -16.28
C ARG A 105 -0.31 -9.94 -15.08
N THR A 106 -1.14 -10.31 -14.11
CA THR A 106 -0.74 -11.06 -12.91
C THR A 106 -0.49 -12.55 -13.20
N GLY A 107 -0.76 -13.01 -14.43
CA GLY A 107 -0.57 -14.41 -14.86
C GLY A 107 -1.65 -15.37 -14.34
N ALA A 108 -2.68 -14.85 -13.68
CA ALA A 108 -3.80 -15.62 -13.18
C ALA A 108 -4.80 -15.93 -14.31
N LYS A 109 -4.94 -17.21 -14.67
CA LYS A 109 -5.91 -17.65 -15.69
C LYS A 109 -7.32 -17.63 -15.13
N ILE A 110 -8.02 -16.53 -15.34
CA ILE A 110 -9.47 -16.45 -15.11
C ILE A 110 -10.22 -16.62 -16.44
N SER A 111 -11.33 -17.35 -16.43
CA SER A 111 -12.17 -17.54 -17.63
C SER A 111 -13.20 -16.41 -17.74
N GLU A 112 -13.58 -16.01 -18.96
CA GLU A 112 -14.67 -15.04 -19.23
C GLU A 112 -15.96 -15.26 -18.41
N PRO A 113 -16.51 -16.48 -18.28
CA PRO A 113 -17.68 -16.71 -17.43
C PRO A 113 -17.41 -16.48 -15.94
N MET A 114 -16.16 -16.63 -15.50
CA MET A 114 -15.75 -16.37 -14.11
C MET A 114 -15.62 -14.86 -13.88
N LEU A 115 -15.07 -14.11 -14.84
CA LEU A 115 -15.03 -12.65 -14.81
C LEU A 115 -16.44 -12.04 -14.75
N GLN A 116 -17.34 -12.52 -15.60
CA GLN A 116 -18.76 -12.14 -15.60
C GLN A 116 -19.42 -12.44 -14.25
N LYS A 117 -19.11 -13.59 -13.64
CA LYS A 117 -19.60 -13.91 -12.29
C LYS A 117 -19.01 -13.01 -11.21
N VAL A 118 -17.73 -12.68 -11.28
CA VAL A 118 -17.07 -11.78 -10.32
C VAL A 118 -17.69 -10.39 -10.44
N ALA A 119 -17.80 -9.85 -11.65
CA ALA A 119 -18.43 -8.55 -11.89
C ALA A 119 -19.93 -8.53 -11.59
N ALA A 120 -20.68 -9.60 -11.86
CA ALA A 120 -22.11 -9.65 -11.50
C ALA A 120 -22.33 -9.83 -9.98
N LYS A 121 -21.38 -10.47 -9.29
CA LYS A 121 -21.47 -10.71 -7.84
C LYS A 121 -20.97 -9.53 -7.02
N LEU A 122 -20.02 -8.76 -7.55
CA LEU A 122 -19.36 -7.63 -6.86
C LEU A 122 -19.71 -6.27 -7.46
N GLY A 123 -20.24 -6.23 -8.68
CA GLY A 123 -20.43 -4.99 -9.45
C GLY A 123 -21.83 -4.39 -9.36
N GLY A 124 -22.61 -4.78 -8.35
CA GLY A 124 -23.97 -4.28 -8.14
C GLY A 124 -24.85 -4.35 -9.39
N GLU A 125 -25.75 -3.38 -9.55
CA GLU A 125 -26.71 -3.30 -10.67
C GLU A 125 -26.08 -2.82 -12.00
N ASP A 126 -24.91 -2.17 -11.96
CA ASP A 126 -24.23 -1.65 -13.17
C ASP A 126 -23.19 -2.63 -13.75
N GLY A 127 -22.88 -3.72 -13.03
CA GLY A 127 -21.86 -4.69 -13.41
C GLY A 127 -20.42 -4.17 -13.28
N ARG A 128 -20.22 -3.10 -12.50
CA ARG A 128 -18.91 -2.47 -12.25
C ARG A 128 -18.61 -2.42 -10.76
N ILE A 129 -17.38 -2.73 -10.37
CA ILE A 129 -16.97 -2.81 -8.97
C ILE A 129 -16.56 -1.40 -8.51
N SER A 130 -17.25 -0.85 -7.52
CA SER A 130 -16.87 0.40 -6.88
C SER A 130 -15.74 0.19 -5.87
N PHE A 131 -15.09 1.29 -5.47
CA PHE A 131 -14.04 1.24 -4.46
C PHE A 131 -14.52 0.58 -3.15
N GLU A 132 -15.75 0.89 -2.71
CA GLU A 132 -16.33 0.30 -1.50
C GLU A 132 -16.52 -1.22 -1.62
N GLU A 133 -17.02 -1.71 -2.75
CA GLU A 133 -17.19 -3.14 -3.03
C GLU A 133 -15.83 -3.86 -3.09
N PHE A 134 -14.82 -3.23 -3.68
CA PHE A 134 -13.46 -3.76 -3.74
C PHE A 134 -12.80 -3.88 -2.35
N VAL A 135 -12.94 -2.86 -1.52
CA VAL A 135 -12.43 -2.87 -0.13
C VAL A 135 -13.15 -3.96 0.69
N SER A 136 -14.47 -4.03 0.57
CA SER A 136 -15.30 -5.03 1.25
C SER A 136 -14.93 -6.47 0.88
N MET A 137 -14.48 -6.71 -0.35
CA MET A 137 -13.97 -8.01 -0.79
C MET A 137 -12.60 -8.35 -0.17
N MET A 138 -11.70 -7.37 -0.11
CA MET A 138 -10.30 -7.60 0.28
C MET A 138 -10.09 -7.56 1.81
N GLN A 139 -11.04 -7.02 2.56
CA GLN A 139 -11.03 -7.16 4.01
C GLN A 139 -11.47 -8.58 4.40
N PRO A 140 -10.66 -9.34 5.17
CA PRO A 140 -11.12 -10.59 5.76
C PRO A 140 -12.27 -10.28 6.73
N GLN A 141 -13.38 -11.00 6.60
CA GLN A 141 -14.46 -10.99 7.61
C GLN A 141 -14.05 -11.72 8.87
#